data_AF-A0A8B9MA64-F1
#
_entry.id   AF-A0A8B9MA64-F1
#
_cell.length_a   1.000
_cell.length_b   1.000
_cell.length_c   1.000
_cell.angle_alpha   90.00
_cell.angle_beta   90.00
_cell.angle_gamma   90.00
#
_symmetry.space_group_name_H-M   'P 1'
#
loop_
_entity.id
_entity.type
_entity.pdbx_description
1 polymer ?
#
loop_
_entity_poly.entity_id
_entity_poly.type
_entity_poly.pdbx_seq_one_letter_code
_entity_poly.pdbx_strand_id
1 'polypeptide(L)'
;MCACFARQQGEEQSEVGGSGGVCFTEPAHTHSLHFHATKTHGGEWQHARNDGGWICFLRAAGRSRAEQESMAGTGELEQWLNKATDPSIPEENWECIQRFCDQVNGDIEGPSLALRLLAHKIQSPQEMEALHALTVLETCVNNCGERFHKEIAKFRFLNELIKVLSPKYYGTWSSEKVKSRVTEVIFSWTVWFPQEVKIRDAYQMLKKQGIVKEDPKLPEDKILPPPSPRPQNSIFDTDEEKSKLLARLLKSNHSEDLQAANRLIKSMIKEEQEKSAKVSRRVNTISEVSENVKRMDELLENYKRQELSKSDQESLQTLFQRCEKLRPLLFRLASETVDDDEALAEILQANDKLTQVLGQYRQVVARHENGDGGGSATSSADAAGKEHPAAFHDSSAPARHV
;
A
#
# COMPACT_ATOMS: atom_id res chain seq x y z
N MET A 1 7.08 25.76 45.39
CA MET A 1 6.30 26.12 46.59
C MET A 1 5.63 27.45 46.32
N CYS A 2 4.43 27.70 46.86
CA CYS A 2 3.61 28.92 46.67
C CYS A 2 3.17 29.18 45.20
N ALA A 3 1.91 29.37 44.81
CA ALA A 3 0.61 29.64 45.47
C ALA A 3 0.33 31.10 45.88
N CYS A 4 -0.97 31.45 45.83
CA CYS A 4 -1.62 32.73 46.17
C CYS A 4 -1.46 33.90 45.16
N PHE A 5 -2.36 34.89 45.09
CA PHE A 5 -3.86 34.94 45.19
C PHE A 5 -4.31 36.40 44.82
N ALA A 6 -5.61 36.64 44.63
CA ALA A 6 -6.28 37.96 44.75
C ALA A 6 -5.97 39.09 43.72
N ARG A 7 -6.77 40.18 43.54
CA ARG A 7 -8.23 40.48 43.73
C ARG A 7 -8.53 41.98 43.37
N GLN A 8 -9.79 42.32 43.00
CA GLN A 8 -10.41 43.69 42.93
C GLN A 8 -9.71 44.73 41.99
N GLN A 9 -10.35 45.43 41.04
CA GLN A 9 -11.48 46.39 41.07
C GLN A 9 -11.18 47.78 41.69
N GLY A 10 -11.77 48.81 41.06
CA GLY A 10 -11.68 50.25 41.32
C GLY A 10 -11.31 50.98 40.01
N GLU A 11 -12.06 51.89 39.37
CA GLU A 11 -13.14 52.87 39.66
C GLU A 11 -12.66 54.30 39.38
N GLU A 12 -13.64 55.19 39.10
CA GLU A 12 -13.51 56.63 38.85
C GLU A 12 -12.73 57.09 37.58
N GLN A 13 -12.94 58.31 37.05
CA GLN A 13 -14.16 59.07 36.65
C GLN A 13 -13.70 60.44 36.07
N SER A 14 -14.63 61.30 35.57
CA SER A 14 -14.41 62.71 35.17
C SER A 14 -13.50 62.94 33.94
N GLU A 15 -13.42 64.08 33.25
CA GLU A 15 -14.34 65.20 32.87
C GLU A 15 -13.57 66.06 31.82
N VAL A 16 -14.10 66.90 30.93
CA VAL A 16 -15.43 67.22 30.36
C VAL A 16 -15.11 67.81 28.94
N GLY A 17 -15.97 68.13 27.97
CA GLY A 17 -17.43 68.24 27.76
C GLY A 17 -17.63 69.03 26.44
N GLY A 18 -18.85 69.21 25.91
CA GLY A 18 -19.05 70.07 24.72
C GLY A 18 -20.24 69.74 23.82
N SER A 19 -21.36 70.39 24.09
CA SER A 19 -22.65 70.34 23.38
C SER A 19 -22.61 70.50 21.85
N GLY A 20 -23.61 69.92 21.17
CA GLY A 20 -24.20 70.52 19.96
C GLY A 20 -24.13 69.68 18.68
N GLY A 21 -25.10 68.79 18.49
CA GLY A 21 -25.36 68.15 17.19
C GLY A 21 -26.61 68.70 16.52
N VAL A 22 -26.55 68.94 15.21
CA VAL A 22 -27.71 68.98 14.30
C VAL A 22 -27.32 68.25 13.01
N CYS A 23 -28.18 67.37 12.53
CA CYS A 23 -27.93 66.57 11.33
C CYS A 23 -28.43 67.29 10.06
N PHE A 24 -27.83 67.03 8.89
CA PHE A 24 -28.44 66.11 7.90
C PHE A 24 -27.63 65.95 6.60
N THR A 25 -27.92 64.85 5.90
CA THR A 25 -27.67 64.54 4.46
C THR A 25 -26.23 64.48 3.94
N GLU A 26 -25.91 63.35 3.28
CA GLU A 26 -24.84 63.24 2.29
C GLU A 26 -25.05 64.23 1.13
N PRO A 27 -23.97 64.54 0.38
CA PRO A 27 -23.92 63.90 -0.94
C PRO A 27 -22.55 63.33 -1.33
N ALA A 28 -22.61 62.14 -1.94
CA ALA A 28 -21.90 61.72 -3.15
C ALA A 28 -20.46 62.20 -3.45
N HIS A 29 -19.58 61.20 -3.54
CA HIS A 29 -18.42 61.07 -4.44
C HIS A 29 -17.09 61.82 -4.19
N THR A 30 -16.08 60.96 -3.97
CA THR A 30 -14.71 61.02 -4.50
C THR A 30 -13.76 62.15 -4.05
N HIS A 31 -12.74 61.75 -3.30
CA HIS A 31 -11.36 61.94 -3.75
C HIS A 31 -10.59 60.61 -3.63
N SER A 32 -9.71 60.31 -4.59
CA SER A 32 -9.01 59.02 -4.67
C SER A 32 -7.66 59.05 -3.95
N LEU A 33 -7.33 57.96 -3.25
CA LEU A 33 -5.98 57.63 -2.82
C LEU A 33 -5.59 56.27 -3.39
N HIS A 34 -4.85 56.28 -4.50
CA HIS A 34 -4.21 55.07 -5.03
C HIS A 34 -3.05 54.65 -4.12
N PHE A 35 -3.15 53.45 -3.55
CA PHE A 35 -1.99 52.73 -3.01
C PHE A 35 -1.53 51.67 -4.02
N HIS A 36 -0.26 51.78 -4.44
CA HIS A 36 0.41 50.74 -5.22
C HIS A 36 0.88 49.62 -4.28
N ALA A 37 0.51 48.37 -4.58
CA ALA A 37 1.05 47.18 -3.94
C ALA A 37 1.58 46.24 -5.01
N THR A 38 2.90 46.19 -5.18
CA THR A 38 3.58 45.27 -6.11
C THR A 38 3.72 43.88 -5.48
N LYS A 39 3.35 42.84 -6.23
CA LYS A 39 3.42 41.44 -5.79
C LYS A 39 4.81 40.86 -6.05
N THR A 40 5.62 40.72 -5.00
CA THR A 40 6.85 39.92 -5.04
C THR A 40 6.55 38.42 -4.90
N HIS A 41 7.34 37.58 -5.57
CA HIS A 41 7.38 36.14 -5.32
C HIS A 41 8.53 35.83 -4.35
N GLY A 42 8.32 34.87 -3.45
CA GLY A 42 9.21 34.58 -2.32
C GLY A 42 8.53 34.95 -1.00
N GLY A 43 8.35 33.98 -0.11
CA GLY A 43 7.62 34.17 1.13
C GLY A 43 8.55 34.38 2.32
N GLU A 44 8.34 35.45 3.08
CA GLU A 44 8.77 35.58 4.47
C GLU A 44 7.85 36.54 5.21
N TRP A 45 7.72 36.39 6.54
CA TRP A 45 6.75 37.13 7.34
C TRP A 45 7.36 38.42 7.91
N GLN A 46 6.70 39.56 7.69
CA GLN A 46 6.96 40.77 8.47
C GLN A 46 5.88 40.96 9.53
N HIS A 47 6.30 41.07 10.79
CA HIS A 47 5.42 41.35 11.92
C HIS A 47 5.08 42.85 11.97
N ALA A 48 3.80 43.18 12.03
CA ALA A 48 3.32 44.48 12.47
C ALA A 48 2.55 44.29 13.80
N ARG A 49 3.01 44.96 14.86
CA ARG A 49 2.19 45.11 16.08
C ARG A 49 1.19 46.24 15.86
N ASN A 50 -0.02 46.06 16.38
CA ASN A 50 -0.66 47.14 17.15
C ASN A 50 -1.58 46.53 18.21
N ASP A 51 -1.85 47.27 19.28
CA ASP A 51 -2.62 46.78 20.42
C ASP A 51 -4.13 46.91 20.19
N GLY A 52 -4.90 45.85 20.52
CA GLY A 52 -6.36 45.90 20.59
C GLY A 52 -7.12 44.78 19.86
N GLY A 53 -7.54 43.76 20.61
CA GLY A 53 -8.66 42.88 20.23
C GLY A 53 -8.36 41.73 19.24
N TRP A 54 -8.30 40.50 19.74
CA TRP A 54 -8.27 39.29 18.90
C TRP A 54 -9.66 38.96 18.33
N ILE A 55 -10.04 39.59 17.21
CA ILE A 55 -11.12 39.08 16.35
C ILE A 55 -10.47 38.26 15.22
N CYS A 56 -10.36 36.96 15.44
CA CYS A 56 -9.83 36.01 14.47
C CYS A 56 -10.80 35.80 13.29
N PHE A 57 -10.86 36.76 12.37
CA PHE A 57 -11.41 36.51 11.04
C PHE A 57 -10.54 35.48 10.33
N LEU A 58 -10.96 34.21 10.36
CA LEU A 58 -10.44 33.17 9.48
C LEU A 58 -10.82 33.52 8.03
N ARG A 59 -10.01 34.35 7.38
CA ARG A 59 -9.98 34.45 5.93
C ARG A 59 -9.48 33.10 5.42
N ALA A 60 -10.41 32.23 5.03
CA ALA A 60 -10.10 30.89 4.56
C ALA A 60 -9.13 30.94 3.37
N ALA A 61 -7.86 30.63 3.63
CA ALA A 61 -6.92 30.29 2.58
C ALA A 61 -7.47 29.04 1.87
N GLY A 62 -7.46 29.05 0.54
CA GLY A 62 -7.90 27.89 -0.23
C GLY A 62 -6.99 26.70 0.06
N ARG A 63 -7.49 25.73 0.83
CA ARG A 63 -6.81 24.44 1.04
C ARG A 63 -6.52 23.80 -0.31
N SER A 64 -5.37 23.16 -0.42
CA SER A 64 -5.05 22.35 -1.59
C SER A 64 -6.05 21.20 -1.74
N ARG A 65 -6.19 20.71 -2.97
CA ARG A 65 -7.07 19.56 -3.26
C ARG A 65 -6.71 18.33 -2.42
N ALA A 66 -5.42 18.08 -2.18
CA ALA A 66 -4.96 17.00 -1.31
C ALA A 66 -5.37 17.18 0.17
N GLU A 67 -5.37 18.40 0.70
CA GLU A 67 -5.89 18.67 2.06
C GLU A 67 -7.42 18.53 2.15
N GLN A 68 -8.13 18.78 1.05
CA GLN A 68 -9.59 18.57 0.97
C GLN A 68 -9.94 17.08 0.87
N GLU A 69 -9.21 16.31 0.04
CA GLU A 69 -9.35 14.86 -0.10
C GLU A 69 -8.92 14.14 1.20
N SER A 70 -7.85 14.59 1.86
CA SER A 70 -7.45 14.12 3.20
C SER A 70 -8.53 14.40 4.27
N MET A 71 -9.08 15.62 4.34
CA MET A 71 -10.17 15.92 5.28
C MET A 71 -11.43 15.09 4.99
N ALA A 72 -11.77 14.86 3.71
CA ALA A 72 -12.92 14.03 3.33
C ALA A 72 -12.77 12.59 3.86
N GLY A 73 -11.62 11.95 3.63
CA GLY A 73 -11.32 10.62 4.17
C GLY A 73 -11.44 10.55 5.70
N THR A 74 -11.03 11.61 6.42
CA THR A 74 -11.20 11.67 7.87
C THR A 74 -12.66 11.74 8.32
N GLY A 75 -13.49 12.52 7.60
CA GLY A 75 -14.91 12.69 7.93
C GLY A 75 -15.74 11.43 7.65
N GLU A 76 -15.43 10.70 6.58
CA GLU A 76 -16.08 9.41 6.27
C GLU A 76 -15.77 8.34 7.33
N LEU A 77 -14.49 8.22 7.73
CA LEU A 77 -14.07 7.27 8.75
C LEU A 77 -14.71 7.57 10.12
N GLU A 78 -14.77 8.85 10.50
CA GLU A 78 -15.48 9.28 11.71
C GLU A 78 -17.00 9.05 11.60
N GLN A 79 -17.62 9.25 10.44
CA GLN A 79 -19.05 9.00 10.25
C GLN A 79 -19.38 7.51 10.42
N TRP A 80 -18.59 6.60 9.85
CA TRP A 80 -18.81 5.15 10.02
C TRP A 80 -18.61 4.71 11.46
N LEU A 81 -17.59 5.22 12.16
CA LEU A 81 -17.40 4.92 13.58
C LEU A 81 -18.55 5.43 14.46
N ASN A 82 -19.04 6.64 14.20
CA ASN A 82 -20.16 7.21 14.96
C ASN A 82 -21.45 6.39 14.79
N LYS A 83 -21.71 5.83 13.60
CA LYS A 83 -22.82 4.89 13.37
C LYS A 83 -22.59 3.52 14.02
N ALA A 84 -21.36 3.02 14.02
CA ALA A 84 -21.01 1.72 14.63
C ALA A 84 -21.00 1.75 16.17
N THR A 85 -20.81 2.93 16.77
CA THR A 85 -20.68 3.13 18.24
C THR A 85 -21.85 3.91 18.85
N ASP A 86 -23.01 3.96 18.18
CA ASP A 86 -24.19 4.65 18.70
C ASP A 86 -24.68 3.97 20.00
N PRO A 87 -24.68 4.67 21.16
CA PRO A 87 -25.16 4.10 22.43
C PRO A 87 -26.69 3.89 22.48
N SER A 88 -27.43 4.44 21.50
CA SER A 88 -28.88 4.32 21.38
C SER A 88 -29.32 2.95 20.84
N ILE A 89 -28.40 2.23 20.18
CA ILE A 89 -28.64 0.93 19.57
C ILE A 89 -28.07 -0.16 20.50
N PRO A 90 -28.84 -1.19 20.89
CA PRO A 90 -28.33 -2.27 21.74
C PRO A 90 -27.63 -3.39 20.99
N GLU A 91 -27.73 -3.41 19.65
CA GLU A 91 -27.15 -4.42 18.75
C GLU A 91 -26.00 -3.83 17.93
N GLU A 92 -25.02 -4.68 17.58
CA GLU A 92 -23.81 -4.28 16.87
C GLU A 92 -24.11 -4.06 15.37
N ASN A 93 -23.88 -2.85 14.86
CA ASN A 93 -24.11 -2.51 13.45
C ASN A 93 -22.98 -3.08 12.55
N TRP A 94 -23.06 -4.38 12.27
CA TRP A 94 -22.05 -5.12 11.51
C TRP A 94 -21.73 -4.53 10.14
N GLU A 95 -22.70 -3.93 9.42
CA GLU A 95 -22.39 -3.24 8.16
C GLU A 95 -21.46 -2.05 8.41
N CYS A 96 -21.78 -1.16 9.34
CA CYS A 96 -20.93 0.00 9.66
C CYS A 96 -19.56 -0.42 10.20
N ILE A 97 -19.46 -1.53 10.94
CA ILE A 97 -18.20 -2.11 11.41
C ILE A 97 -17.33 -2.56 10.23
N GLN A 98 -17.89 -3.28 9.24
CA GLN A 98 -17.12 -3.68 8.05
C GLN A 98 -16.73 -2.46 7.19
N ARG A 99 -17.65 -1.52 6.93
CA ARG A 99 -17.34 -0.28 6.18
C ARG A 99 -16.22 0.53 6.82
N PHE A 100 -16.16 0.58 8.15
CA PHE A 100 -15.05 1.19 8.88
C PHE A 100 -13.73 0.45 8.60
N CYS A 101 -13.71 -0.90 8.69
CA CYS A 101 -12.52 -1.71 8.39
C CYS A 101 -12.04 -1.53 6.93
N ASP A 102 -12.95 -1.45 5.97
CA ASP A 102 -12.63 -1.20 4.55
C ASP A 102 -11.94 0.16 4.38
N GLN A 103 -12.47 1.22 4.99
CA GLN A 103 -11.90 2.57 4.93
C GLN A 103 -10.51 2.65 5.60
N VAL A 104 -10.32 1.93 6.72
CA VAL A 104 -9.01 1.80 7.39
C VAL A 104 -7.95 1.14 6.50
N ASN A 105 -8.37 0.19 5.66
CA ASN A 105 -7.48 -0.47 4.72
C ASN A 105 -7.17 0.40 3.49
N GLY A 106 -8.16 1.14 2.97
CA GLY A 106 -8.06 1.97 1.77
C GLY A 106 -7.15 3.19 1.88
N ASP A 107 -7.17 3.90 3.02
CA ASP A 107 -6.27 5.04 3.28
C ASP A 107 -4.94 4.56 3.90
N ILE A 108 -3.81 5.16 3.49
CA ILE A 108 -2.48 4.94 4.05
C ILE A 108 -2.44 5.34 5.53
N GLU A 109 -2.99 6.51 5.89
CA GLU A 109 -3.03 7.02 7.28
C GLU A 109 -4.17 6.42 8.12
N GLY A 110 -5.14 5.76 7.46
CA GLY A 110 -6.33 5.14 8.03
C GLY A 110 -6.12 4.42 9.37
N PRO A 111 -5.12 3.53 9.54
CA PRO A 111 -4.86 2.84 10.81
C PRO A 111 -4.49 3.77 11.98
N SER A 112 -3.68 4.80 11.73
CA SER A 112 -3.26 5.78 12.74
C SER A 112 -4.45 6.66 13.17
N LEU A 113 -5.26 7.06 12.19
CA LEU A 113 -6.47 7.85 12.42
C LEU A 113 -7.56 7.06 13.15
N ALA A 114 -7.82 5.83 12.72
CA ALA A 114 -8.80 4.92 13.31
C ALA A 114 -8.52 4.67 14.79
N LEU A 115 -7.28 4.37 15.16
CA LEU A 115 -6.93 4.16 16.57
C LEU A 115 -7.05 5.44 17.41
N ARG A 116 -6.85 6.62 16.83
CA ARG A 116 -7.12 7.90 17.51
C ARG A 116 -8.61 8.09 17.80
N LEU A 117 -9.47 7.77 16.84
CA LEU A 117 -10.93 7.87 16.98
C LEU A 117 -11.48 6.78 17.93
N LEU A 118 -11.01 5.54 17.79
CA LEU A 118 -11.35 4.42 18.66
C LEU A 118 -10.92 4.66 20.11
N ALA A 119 -9.72 5.19 20.36
CA ALA A 119 -9.26 5.53 21.71
C ALA A 119 -10.21 6.50 22.42
N HIS A 120 -10.71 7.51 21.70
CA HIS A 120 -11.69 8.47 22.23
C HIS A 120 -13.03 7.79 22.57
N LYS A 121 -13.53 6.91 21.69
CA LYS A 121 -14.78 6.15 21.92
C LYS A 121 -14.69 5.14 23.06
N ILE A 122 -13.57 4.42 23.18
CA ILE A 122 -13.31 3.46 24.28
C ILE A 122 -13.17 4.18 25.64
N GLN A 123 -12.78 5.46 25.63
CA GLN A 123 -12.75 6.33 26.81
C GLN A 123 -14.11 6.97 27.16
N SER A 124 -15.18 6.68 26.43
CA SER A 124 -16.51 7.21 26.73
C SER A 124 -17.00 6.78 28.11
N PRO A 125 -17.65 7.66 28.89
CA PRO A 125 -18.37 7.25 30.11
C PRO A 125 -19.63 6.42 29.82
N GLN A 126 -20.07 6.34 28.55
CA GLN A 126 -21.21 5.52 28.14
C GLN A 126 -20.75 4.08 27.89
N GLU A 127 -21.21 3.13 28.72
CA GLU A 127 -20.79 1.72 28.62
C GLU A 127 -21.01 1.15 27.20
N MET A 128 -22.17 1.38 26.58
CA MET A 128 -22.48 0.81 25.26
C MET A 128 -21.58 1.36 24.15
N GLU A 129 -21.31 2.68 24.13
CA GLU A 129 -20.41 3.31 23.16
C GLU A 129 -18.98 2.75 23.30
N ALA A 130 -18.49 2.59 24.53
CA ALA A 130 -17.18 2.01 24.81
C ALA A 130 -17.09 0.53 24.44
N LEU A 131 -18.14 -0.27 24.70
CA LEU A 131 -18.19 -1.69 24.32
C LEU A 131 -18.27 -1.88 22.79
N HIS A 132 -19.12 -1.13 22.10
CA HIS A 132 -19.18 -1.17 20.63
C HIS A 132 -17.85 -0.75 20.00
N ALA A 133 -17.17 0.25 20.56
CA ALA A 133 -15.83 0.63 20.10
C ALA A 133 -14.78 -0.47 20.33
N LEU A 134 -14.94 -1.32 21.35
CA LEU A 134 -14.10 -2.51 21.54
C LEU A 134 -14.42 -3.63 20.53
N THR A 135 -15.68 -3.84 20.13
CA THR A 135 -16.04 -4.76 19.03
C THR A 135 -15.49 -4.26 17.69
N VAL A 136 -15.59 -2.96 17.39
CA VAL A 136 -14.97 -2.36 16.18
C VAL A 136 -13.46 -2.61 16.20
N LEU A 137 -12.80 -2.34 17.33
CA LEU A 137 -11.36 -2.56 17.52
C LEU A 137 -10.96 -4.02 17.30
N GLU A 138 -11.63 -5.01 17.93
CA GLU A 138 -11.37 -6.43 17.69
C GLU A 138 -11.53 -6.78 16.20
N THR A 139 -12.57 -6.27 15.54
CA THR A 139 -12.82 -6.53 14.12
C THR A 139 -11.73 -5.93 13.22
N CYS A 140 -11.23 -4.73 13.53
CA CYS A 140 -10.09 -4.13 12.82
C CYS A 140 -8.77 -4.92 13.06
N VAL A 141 -8.54 -5.45 14.27
CA VAL A 141 -7.37 -6.33 14.51
C VAL A 141 -7.44 -7.59 13.65
N ASN A 142 -8.64 -8.12 13.40
CA ASN A 142 -8.83 -9.30 12.56
C ASN A 142 -8.70 -8.98 11.05
N ASN A 143 -9.26 -7.84 10.60
CA ASN A 143 -9.45 -7.54 9.18
C ASN A 143 -8.44 -6.55 8.56
N CYS A 144 -7.69 -5.77 9.35
CA CYS A 144 -6.80 -4.70 8.84
C CYS A 144 -5.29 -5.04 8.84
N GLY A 145 -4.93 -6.25 9.28
CA GLY A 145 -3.60 -6.83 9.10
C GLY A 145 -2.42 -6.06 9.71
N GLU A 146 -1.21 -6.35 9.22
CA GLU A 146 0.05 -5.96 9.86
C GLU A 146 0.23 -4.43 9.98
N ARG A 147 -0.34 -3.64 9.05
CA ARG A 147 -0.36 -2.16 9.14
C ARG A 147 -1.08 -1.69 10.40
N PHE A 148 -2.22 -2.29 10.72
CA PHE A 148 -2.98 -1.99 11.93
C PHE A 148 -2.30 -2.55 13.19
N HIS A 149 -1.75 -3.76 13.10
CA HIS A 149 -1.00 -4.41 14.21
C HIS A 149 0.21 -3.56 14.66
N LYS A 150 0.94 -2.95 13.71
CA LYS A 150 2.06 -2.04 13.99
C LYS A 150 1.66 -0.73 14.68
N GLU A 151 0.41 -0.29 14.53
CA GLU A 151 -0.10 0.90 15.22
C GLU A 151 -0.63 0.57 16.64
N ILE A 152 -1.39 -0.52 16.82
CA ILE A 152 -1.87 -0.92 18.18
C ILE A 152 -0.72 -1.24 19.13
N ALA A 153 0.40 -1.77 18.62
CA ALA A 153 1.57 -2.10 19.42
C ALA A 153 2.34 -0.87 19.93
N LYS A 154 2.02 0.35 19.48
CA LYS A 154 2.66 1.57 19.97
C LYS A 154 2.11 1.97 21.33
N PHE A 155 3.00 2.35 22.25
CA PHE A 155 2.62 2.94 23.54
C PHE A 155 1.68 4.15 23.41
N ARG A 156 1.71 4.87 22.27
CA ARG A 156 0.75 5.94 21.97
C ARG A 156 -0.72 5.47 22.08
N PHE A 157 -1.03 4.25 21.66
CA PHE A 157 -2.38 3.69 21.74
C PHE A 157 -2.58 2.84 23.00
N LEU A 158 -1.60 2.00 23.38
CA LEU A 158 -1.67 1.20 24.60
C LEU A 158 -1.89 2.06 25.86
N ASN A 159 -1.29 3.25 25.93
CA ASN A 159 -1.49 4.19 27.03
C ASN A 159 -2.94 4.68 27.13
N GLU A 160 -3.67 4.78 26.02
CA GLU A 160 -5.08 5.20 26.02
C GLU A 160 -6.00 4.12 26.62
N LEU A 161 -5.68 2.84 26.40
CA LEU A 161 -6.34 1.72 27.07
C LEU A 161 -5.93 1.61 28.55
N ILE A 162 -4.65 1.86 28.88
CA ILE A 162 -4.17 1.90 30.28
C ILE A 162 -4.89 2.98 31.10
N LYS A 163 -5.25 4.14 30.51
CA LYS A 163 -6.07 5.17 31.20
C LYS A 163 -7.46 4.66 31.57
N VAL A 164 -8.08 3.81 30.75
CA VAL A 164 -9.41 3.21 31.00
C VAL A 164 -9.36 2.22 32.16
N LEU A 165 -8.27 1.47 32.30
CA LEU A 165 -8.08 0.54 33.42
C LEU A 165 -7.61 1.22 34.71
N SER A 166 -6.82 2.30 34.60
CA SER A 166 -6.15 2.92 35.74
C SER A 166 -7.07 3.82 36.57
N PRO A 167 -7.20 3.59 37.89
CA PRO A 167 -7.97 4.46 38.80
C PRO A 167 -7.42 5.89 38.94
N LYS A 168 -6.25 6.19 38.38
CA LYS A 168 -5.67 7.55 38.33
C LYS A 168 -6.19 8.40 37.17
N TYR A 169 -6.94 7.80 36.24
CA TYR A 169 -7.46 8.45 35.04
C TYR A 169 -8.95 8.18 34.86
N TYR A 170 -9.35 7.20 34.03
CA TYR A 170 -10.76 6.93 33.73
C TYR A 170 -11.32 5.72 34.48
N GLY A 171 -10.49 4.86 35.09
CA GLY A 171 -10.93 3.60 35.71
C GLY A 171 -11.84 3.71 36.95
N THR A 172 -12.10 4.93 37.45
CA THR A 172 -13.14 5.24 38.44
C THR A 172 -14.52 5.52 37.81
N TRP A 173 -14.56 5.87 36.53
CA TRP A 173 -15.75 6.23 35.76
C TRP A 173 -16.15 5.11 34.79
N SER A 174 -15.17 4.39 34.23
CA SER A 174 -15.38 3.23 33.37
C SER A 174 -15.94 2.04 34.18
N SER A 175 -17.00 1.42 33.67
CA SER A 175 -17.66 0.28 34.33
C SER A 175 -16.75 -0.95 34.43
N GLU A 176 -17.05 -1.85 35.37
CA GLU A 176 -16.28 -3.09 35.53
C GLU A 176 -16.34 -4.00 34.28
N LYS A 177 -17.44 -3.93 33.53
CA LYS A 177 -17.62 -4.65 32.27
C LYS A 177 -16.71 -4.10 31.16
N VAL A 178 -16.61 -2.78 31.01
CA VAL A 178 -15.65 -2.14 30.09
C VAL A 178 -14.21 -2.47 30.48
N LYS A 179 -13.85 -2.35 31.77
CA LYS A 179 -12.48 -2.67 32.25
C LYS A 179 -12.12 -4.14 32.07
N SER A 180 -13.07 -5.06 32.31
CA SER A 180 -12.89 -6.49 32.03
C SER A 180 -12.63 -6.71 30.54
N ARG A 181 -13.43 -6.11 29.66
CA ARG A 181 -13.30 -6.25 28.21
C ARG A 181 -11.99 -5.66 27.66
N VAL A 182 -11.56 -4.49 28.16
CA VAL A 182 -10.23 -3.92 27.82
C VAL A 182 -9.10 -4.85 28.31
N THR A 183 -9.26 -5.48 29.47
CA THR A 183 -8.27 -6.44 30.00
C THR A 183 -8.18 -7.72 29.15
N GLU A 184 -9.31 -8.27 28.70
CA GLU A 184 -9.36 -9.37 27.73
C GLU A 184 -8.64 -9.02 26.42
N VAL A 185 -8.93 -7.84 25.86
CA VAL A 185 -8.38 -7.39 24.57
C VAL A 185 -6.86 -7.19 24.65
N ILE A 186 -6.34 -6.57 25.73
CA ILE A 186 -4.88 -6.46 25.91
C ILE A 186 -4.26 -7.86 26.13
N PHE A 187 -4.93 -8.75 26.88
CA PHE A 187 -4.41 -10.09 27.16
C PHE A 187 -4.35 -10.97 25.91
N SER A 188 -5.39 -11.02 25.08
CA SER A 188 -5.39 -11.78 23.83
C SER A 188 -4.27 -11.33 22.89
N TRP A 189 -3.99 -10.02 22.82
CA TRP A 189 -2.86 -9.51 22.06
C TRP A 189 -1.49 -9.94 22.60
N THR A 190 -1.32 -10.21 23.91
CA THR A 190 -0.08 -10.81 24.42
C THR A 190 0.14 -12.25 23.95
N VAL A 191 -0.94 -12.94 23.55
CA VAL A 191 -0.92 -14.32 23.04
C VAL A 191 -0.84 -14.35 21.51
N TRP A 192 -1.56 -13.47 20.82
CA TRP A 192 -1.57 -13.35 19.35
C TRP A 192 -0.30 -12.69 18.79
N PHE A 193 0.30 -11.75 19.53
CA PHE A 193 1.48 -10.98 19.11
C PHE A 193 2.64 -11.13 20.11
N PRO A 194 3.16 -12.35 20.36
CA PRO A 194 4.21 -12.61 21.36
C PRO A 194 5.53 -11.87 21.06
N GLN A 195 5.74 -11.48 19.80
CA GLN A 195 6.85 -10.62 19.35
C GLN A 195 6.71 -9.16 19.79
N GLU A 196 5.50 -8.65 20.02
CA GLU A 196 5.25 -7.25 20.38
C GLU A 196 5.46 -7.00 21.88
N VAL A 197 6.74 -6.94 22.25
CA VAL A 197 7.25 -6.69 23.61
C VAL A 197 6.48 -5.60 24.36
N LYS A 198 6.11 -4.51 23.66
CA LYS A 198 5.40 -3.35 24.24
C LYS A 198 4.01 -3.72 24.80
N ILE A 199 3.29 -4.61 24.13
CA ILE A 199 1.96 -5.08 24.56
C ILE A 199 2.11 -5.94 25.82
N ARG A 200 3.07 -6.87 25.80
CA ARG A 200 3.41 -7.72 26.94
C ARG A 200 3.85 -6.89 28.16
N ASP A 201 4.73 -5.90 27.96
CA ASP A 201 5.26 -5.08 29.04
C ASP A 201 4.18 -4.15 29.63
N ALA A 202 3.26 -3.63 28.79
CA ALA A 202 2.07 -2.91 29.24
C ALA A 202 1.15 -3.78 30.11
N TYR A 203 0.87 -5.02 29.69
CA TYR A 203 0.06 -5.96 30.45
C TYR A 203 0.72 -6.36 31.78
N GLN A 204 2.02 -6.67 31.76
CA GLN A 204 2.79 -6.99 32.96
C GLN A 204 2.91 -5.80 33.93
N MET A 205 2.91 -4.57 33.43
CA MET A 205 2.80 -3.36 34.26
C MET A 205 1.43 -3.28 34.97
N LEU A 206 0.33 -3.54 34.26
CA LEU A 206 -1.02 -3.53 34.84
C LEU A 206 -1.19 -4.58 35.95
N LYS A 207 -0.62 -5.78 35.76
CA LYS A 207 -0.55 -6.82 36.81
C LYS A 207 0.31 -6.39 38.00
N LYS A 208 1.52 -5.85 37.77
CA LYS A 208 2.41 -5.34 38.84
C LYS A 208 1.79 -4.19 39.65
N GLN A 209 0.88 -3.42 39.07
CA GLN A 209 0.15 -2.36 39.76
C GLN A 209 -1.13 -2.85 40.48
N GLY A 210 -1.46 -4.15 40.41
CA GLY A 210 -2.66 -4.72 41.02
C GLY A 210 -3.97 -4.30 40.32
N ILE A 211 -3.89 -3.69 39.14
CA ILE A 211 -5.05 -3.28 38.33
C ILE A 211 -5.68 -4.52 37.69
N VAL A 212 -4.86 -5.44 37.18
CA VAL A 212 -5.26 -6.77 36.73
C VAL A 212 -4.86 -7.78 37.79
N LYS A 213 -5.84 -8.44 38.41
CA LYS A 213 -5.64 -9.36 39.56
C LYS A 213 -5.38 -10.80 39.12
N GLU A 214 -6.17 -11.28 38.17
CA GLU A 214 -6.08 -12.62 37.57
C GLU A 214 -6.09 -12.47 36.05
N ASP A 215 -5.50 -13.43 35.33
CA ASP A 215 -5.51 -13.43 33.87
C ASP A 215 -6.90 -13.92 33.37
N PRO A 216 -7.56 -13.21 32.44
CA PRO A 216 -8.90 -13.59 32.00
C PRO A 216 -8.87 -14.90 31.20
N LYS A 217 -9.85 -15.78 31.46
CA LYS A 217 -10.01 -17.05 30.76
C LYS A 217 -10.50 -16.82 29.33
N LEU A 218 -9.58 -16.66 28.39
CA LEU A 218 -9.92 -16.64 26.97
C LEU A 218 -10.55 -17.97 26.56
N PRO A 219 -11.69 -17.96 25.82
CA PRO A 219 -12.17 -19.14 25.12
C PRO A 219 -11.11 -19.66 24.15
N GLU A 220 -10.99 -20.98 23.99
CA GLU A 220 -9.93 -21.58 23.16
C GLU A 220 -10.00 -21.13 21.69
N ASP A 221 -11.21 -20.91 21.16
CA ASP A 221 -11.42 -20.32 19.82
C ASP A 221 -10.84 -18.90 19.67
N LYS A 222 -10.71 -18.14 20.77
CA LYS A 222 -10.09 -16.80 20.80
C LYS A 222 -8.59 -16.84 21.11
N ILE A 223 -7.98 -18.00 21.31
CA ILE A 223 -6.51 -18.13 21.53
C ILE A 223 -5.75 -18.18 20.20
N LEU A 224 -6.40 -18.65 19.13
CA LEU A 224 -5.83 -18.61 17.78
C LEU A 224 -5.62 -17.15 17.34
N PRO A 225 -4.46 -16.78 16.78
CA PRO A 225 -4.31 -15.46 16.14
C PRO A 225 -5.29 -15.38 14.96
N PRO A 226 -5.81 -14.18 14.64
CA PRO A 226 -6.75 -14.02 13.54
C PRO A 226 -6.15 -14.59 12.26
N PRO A 227 -6.87 -15.45 11.53
CA PRO A 227 -6.35 -16.07 10.32
C PRO A 227 -6.02 -14.96 9.33
N SER A 228 -4.74 -14.80 9.01
CA SER A 228 -4.24 -13.75 8.13
C SER A 228 -5.12 -13.67 6.87
N PRO A 229 -5.67 -12.49 6.52
CA PRO A 229 -6.66 -12.37 5.46
C PRO A 229 -6.13 -13.07 4.21
N ARG A 230 -6.79 -14.16 3.84
CA ARG A 230 -6.29 -15.08 2.80
C ARG A 230 -6.11 -14.27 1.52
N PRO A 231 -4.93 -14.27 0.89
CA PRO A 231 -4.78 -13.69 -0.44
C PRO A 231 -5.85 -14.29 -1.34
N GLN A 232 -6.61 -13.46 -2.05
CA GLN A 232 -7.40 -13.97 -3.17
C GLN A 232 -6.39 -14.53 -4.19
N ASN A 233 -6.69 -15.72 -4.72
CA ASN A 233 -5.70 -16.66 -5.27
C ASN A 233 -4.83 -17.31 -4.17
N SER A 234 -5.45 -17.90 -3.14
CA SER A 234 -4.74 -18.71 -2.16
C SER A 234 -4.28 -20.03 -2.78
N ILE A 235 -3.19 -20.59 -2.25
CA ILE A 235 -2.58 -21.89 -2.62
C ILE A 235 -3.59 -23.04 -2.69
N PHE A 236 -4.68 -22.94 -1.93
CA PHE A 236 -5.71 -23.97 -1.82
C PHE A 236 -6.87 -23.81 -2.81
N ASP A 237 -6.99 -22.66 -3.48
CA ASP A 237 -8.14 -22.31 -4.31
C ASP A 237 -7.90 -22.58 -5.81
N THR A 238 -6.65 -22.84 -6.22
CA THR A 238 -6.25 -23.12 -7.62
C THR A 238 -6.73 -24.49 -8.14
N ASP A 239 -7.06 -25.40 -7.24
CA ASP A 239 -7.54 -26.75 -7.53
C ASP A 239 -8.83 -26.95 -6.74
N GLU A 240 -9.95 -26.51 -7.33
CA GLU A 240 -11.24 -26.37 -6.66
C GLU A 240 -11.77 -27.72 -6.12
N GLU A 241 -11.37 -28.83 -6.73
CA GLU A 241 -11.70 -30.18 -6.26
C GLU A 241 -10.90 -30.55 -5.01
N LYS A 242 -9.58 -30.28 -4.98
CA LYS A 242 -8.78 -30.46 -3.76
C LYS A 242 -9.24 -29.55 -2.63
N SER A 243 -9.63 -28.29 -2.88
CA SER A 243 -10.20 -27.43 -1.82
C SER A 243 -11.53 -27.98 -1.29
N LYS A 244 -12.45 -28.40 -2.17
CA LYS A 244 -13.72 -29.03 -1.78
C LYS A 244 -13.51 -30.32 -0.99
N LEU A 245 -12.54 -31.15 -1.37
CA LEU A 245 -12.17 -32.36 -0.64
C LEU A 245 -11.57 -32.04 0.74
N LEU A 246 -10.59 -31.13 0.80
CA LEU A 246 -9.96 -30.72 2.05
C LEU A 246 -10.98 -30.13 3.04
N ALA A 247 -11.91 -29.30 2.55
CA ALA A 247 -12.99 -28.72 3.35
C ALA A 247 -14.04 -29.74 3.83
N ARG A 248 -14.13 -30.94 3.23
CA ARG A 248 -14.92 -32.06 3.75
C ARG A 248 -14.15 -32.83 4.82
N LEU A 249 -12.89 -33.17 4.55
CA LEU A 249 -12.04 -33.93 5.48
C LEU A 249 -11.83 -33.18 6.81
N LEU A 250 -11.60 -31.86 6.75
CA LEU A 250 -11.47 -31.00 7.94
C LEU A 250 -12.78 -30.77 8.72
N LYS A 251 -13.94 -31.14 8.15
CA LYS A 251 -15.25 -31.11 8.83
C LYS A 251 -15.67 -32.45 9.42
N SER A 252 -14.84 -33.49 9.28
CA SER A 252 -15.11 -34.82 9.83
C SER A 252 -14.53 -34.96 11.24
N ASN A 253 -15.27 -35.64 12.11
CA ASN A 253 -14.81 -35.97 13.47
C ASN A 253 -13.96 -37.26 13.52
N HIS A 254 -13.69 -37.90 12.38
CA HIS A 254 -12.92 -39.13 12.32
C HIS A 254 -11.42 -38.85 12.22
N SER A 255 -10.60 -39.52 13.04
CA SER A 255 -9.14 -39.34 13.06
C SER A 255 -8.50 -39.67 11.70
N GLU A 256 -9.07 -40.60 10.93
CA GLU A 256 -8.57 -41.01 9.62
C GLU A 256 -8.76 -39.89 8.57
N ASP A 257 -9.91 -39.23 8.56
CA ASP A 257 -10.18 -38.08 7.67
C ASP A 257 -9.27 -36.89 8.01
N LEU A 258 -9.04 -36.62 9.30
CA LEU A 258 -8.10 -35.59 9.74
C LEU A 258 -6.65 -35.94 9.37
N GLN A 259 -6.26 -37.21 9.40
CA GLN A 259 -4.96 -37.66 8.87
C GLN A 259 -4.89 -37.52 7.34
N ALA A 260 -5.97 -37.79 6.61
CA ALA A 260 -6.04 -37.57 5.16
C ALA A 260 -5.93 -36.09 4.81
N ALA A 261 -6.61 -35.20 5.54
CA ALA A 261 -6.48 -33.74 5.39
C ALA A 261 -5.02 -33.27 5.58
N ASN A 262 -4.35 -33.73 6.64
CA ASN A 262 -2.95 -33.40 6.90
C ASN A 262 -2.00 -33.89 5.79
N ARG A 263 -2.26 -35.06 5.19
CA ARG A 263 -1.50 -35.56 4.03
C ARG A 263 -1.77 -34.71 2.78
N LEU A 264 -3.03 -34.35 2.52
CA LEU A 264 -3.45 -33.51 1.39
C LEU A 264 -2.83 -32.11 1.47
N ILE A 265 -2.90 -31.44 2.62
CA ILE A 265 -2.24 -30.14 2.88
C ILE A 265 -0.75 -30.22 2.55
N LYS A 266 -0.07 -31.27 3.02
CA LYS A 266 1.37 -31.47 2.78
C LYS A 266 1.70 -31.70 1.30
N SER A 267 0.81 -32.34 0.54
CA SER A 267 0.95 -32.49 -0.92
C SER A 267 0.78 -31.14 -1.63
N MET A 268 -0.32 -30.43 -1.34
CA MET A 268 -0.63 -29.13 -1.96
C MET A 268 0.47 -28.09 -1.72
N ILE A 269 1.02 -28.01 -0.50
CA ILE A 269 2.15 -27.12 -0.19
C ILE A 269 3.41 -27.49 -1.00
N LYS A 270 3.68 -28.79 -1.21
CA LYS A 270 4.83 -29.24 -2.02
C LYS A 270 4.62 -28.97 -3.51
N GLU A 271 3.44 -29.29 -4.04
CA GLU A 271 3.02 -29.00 -5.42
C GLU A 271 3.17 -27.51 -5.73
N GLU A 272 2.72 -26.64 -4.81
CA GLU A 272 2.82 -25.19 -4.99
C GLU A 272 4.24 -24.65 -4.80
N GLN A 273 5.03 -25.20 -3.87
CA GLN A 273 6.44 -24.83 -3.73
C GLN A 273 7.26 -25.19 -4.97
N GLU A 274 6.87 -26.24 -5.70
CA GLU A 274 7.46 -26.65 -6.98
C GLU A 274 6.95 -25.78 -8.15
N LYS A 275 5.65 -25.44 -8.21
CA LYS A 275 5.08 -24.50 -9.19
C LYS A 275 5.68 -23.10 -9.05
N SER A 276 5.66 -22.51 -7.86
CA SER A 276 6.25 -21.19 -7.59
C SER A 276 7.75 -21.15 -7.91
N ALA A 277 8.48 -22.25 -7.70
CA ALA A 277 9.87 -22.38 -8.14
C ALA A 277 10.03 -22.46 -9.68
N LYS A 278 9.13 -23.14 -10.42
CA LYS A 278 9.07 -23.07 -11.90
C LYS A 278 8.85 -21.62 -12.35
N VAL A 279 7.79 -20.97 -11.85
CA VAL A 279 7.40 -19.60 -12.23
C VAL A 279 8.51 -18.60 -11.93
N SER A 280 9.13 -18.67 -10.74
CA SER A 280 10.25 -17.78 -10.40
C SER A 280 11.45 -17.95 -11.35
N ARG A 281 11.82 -19.18 -11.73
CA ARG A 281 12.88 -19.43 -12.72
C ARG A 281 12.52 -18.85 -14.09
N ARG A 282 11.28 -19.04 -14.54
CA ARG A 282 10.74 -18.50 -15.80
C ARG A 282 10.84 -16.97 -15.82
N VAL A 283 10.23 -16.30 -14.86
CA VAL A 283 10.19 -14.84 -14.75
C VAL A 283 11.59 -14.25 -14.64
N ASN A 284 12.47 -14.81 -13.81
CA ASN A 284 13.85 -14.32 -13.66
C ASN A 284 14.63 -14.41 -14.98
N THR A 285 14.53 -15.53 -15.71
CA THR A 285 15.24 -15.70 -16.99
C THR A 285 14.66 -14.79 -18.09
N ILE A 286 13.34 -14.60 -18.12
CA ILE A 286 12.69 -13.69 -19.06
C ILE A 286 13.04 -12.22 -18.75
N SER A 287 13.15 -11.83 -17.48
CA SER A 287 13.63 -10.49 -17.09
C SER A 287 15.07 -10.28 -17.54
N GLU A 288 15.97 -11.22 -17.23
CA GLU A 288 17.37 -11.14 -17.68
C GLU A 288 17.45 -11.01 -19.21
N VAL A 289 16.69 -11.80 -19.96
CA VAL A 289 16.63 -11.68 -21.42
C VAL A 289 16.09 -10.30 -21.84
N SER A 290 15.00 -9.82 -21.24
CA SER A 290 14.42 -8.51 -21.54
C SER A 290 15.40 -7.36 -21.31
N GLU A 291 16.13 -7.38 -20.19
CA GLU A 291 17.13 -6.38 -19.81
C GLU A 291 18.34 -6.38 -20.76
N ASN A 292 18.90 -7.56 -21.08
CA ASN A 292 20.04 -7.65 -21.99
C ASN A 292 19.64 -7.33 -23.44
N VAL A 293 18.41 -7.64 -23.87
CA VAL A 293 17.89 -7.24 -25.19
C VAL A 293 17.75 -5.73 -25.29
N LYS A 294 17.08 -5.06 -24.33
CA LYS A 294 16.93 -3.59 -24.33
C LYS A 294 18.29 -2.87 -24.40
N ARG A 295 19.24 -3.25 -23.53
CA ARG A 295 20.58 -2.66 -23.52
C ARG A 295 21.38 -2.95 -24.80
N MET A 296 21.13 -4.09 -25.45
CA MET A 296 21.70 -4.40 -26.75
C MET A 296 21.11 -3.52 -27.85
N ASP A 297 19.77 -3.35 -27.91
CA ASP A 297 19.11 -2.47 -28.88
C ASP A 297 19.57 -1.00 -28.73
N GLU A 298 19.69 -0.50 -27.49
CA GLU A 298 20.23 0.83 -27.18
C GLU A 298 21.65 1.04 -27.75
N LEU A 299 22.58 0.12 -27.47
CA LEU A 299 23.95 0.22 -27.97
C LEU A 299 24.03 0.00 -29.50
N LEU A 300 23.19 -0.85 -30.08
CA LEU A 300 23.11 -1.02 -31.54
C LEU A 300 22.56 0.22 -32.24
N GLU A 301 21.63 0.95 -31.63
CA GLU A 301 21.11 2.21 -32.17
C GLU A 301 22.17 3.32 -32.13
N ASN A 302 22.94 3.44 -31.04
CA ASN A 302 24.09 4.34 -30.96
C ASN A 302 25.19 3.95 -31.96
N TYR A 303 25.37 2.66 -32.26
CA TYR A 303 26.31 2.17 -33.29
C TYR A 303 25.90 2.64 -34.69
N LYS A 304 24.61 2.57 -35.04
CA LYS A 304 24.09 3.06 -36.34
C LYS A 304 24.35 4.57 -36.54
N ARG A 305 24.44 5.33 -35.45
CA ARG A 305 24.72 6.77 -35.42
C ARG A 305 26.21 7.11 -35.48
N GLN A 306 27.09 6.10 -35.39
CA GLN A 306 28.55 6.24 -35.28
C GLN A 306 29.01 6.96 -33.98
N GLU A 307 28.18 6.98 -32.95
CA GLU A 307 28.40 7.71 -31.69
C GLU A 307 29.08 6.85 -30.60
N LEU A 308 29.55 5.64 -30.93
CA LEU A 308 29.95 4.63 -29.96
C LEU A 308 31.40 4.77 -29.45
N SER A 309 31.62 4.63 -28.14
CA SER A 309 32.96 4.53 -27.57
C SER A 309 33.55 3.13 -27.69
N LYS A 310 34.88 2.99 -27.61
CA LYS A 310 35.56 1.67 -27.53
C LYS A 310 35.08 0.85 -26.31
N SER A 311 34.84 1.52 -25.18
CA SER A 311 34.28 0.90 -23.97
C SER A 311 32.87 0.35 -24.18
N ASP A 312 32.10 0.96 -25.07
CA ASP A 312 30.75 0.51 -25.42
C ASP A 312 30.80 -0.65 -26.41
N GLN A 313 31.80 -0.69 -27.30
CA GLN A 313 32.03 -1.80 -28.23
C GLN A 313 32.42 -3.09 -27.48
N GLU A 314 33.30 -2.99 -26.48
CA GLU A 314 33.62 -4.11 -25.57
C GLU A 314 32.40 -4.55 -24.74
N SER A 315 31.59 -3.58 -24.29
CA SER A 315 30.31 -3.86 -23.60
C SER A 315 29.30 -4.58 -24.48
N LEU A 316 29.16 -4.14 -25.74
CA LEU A 316 28.29 -4.73 -26.76
C LEU A 316 28.69 -6.18 -27.07
N GLN A 317 30.00 -6.43 -27.26
CA GLN A 317 30.53 -7.78 -27.47
C GLN A 317 30.30 -8.70 -26.25
N THR A 318 30.45 -8.16 -25.04
CA THR A 318 30.20 -8.89 -23.78
C THR A 318 28.71 -9.25 -23.63
N LEU A 319 27.81 -8.31 -23.93
CA LEU A 319 26.37 -8.55 -23.95
C LEU A 319 25.99 -9.58 -25.02
N PHE A 320 26.63 -9.57 -26.20
CA PHE A 320 26.37 -10.55 -27.26
C PHE A 320 26.69 -11.97 -26.78
N GLN A 321 27.84 -12.16 -26.12
CA GLN A 321 28.21 -13.46 -25.54
C GLN A 321 27.26 -13.92 -24.42
N ARG A 322 26.66 -12.99 -23.64
CA ARG A 322 25.63 -13.31 -22.65
C ARG A 322 24.31 -13.71 -23.31
N CYS A 323 23.87 -12.95 -24.31
CA CYS A 323 22.66 -13.22 -25.08
C CYS A 323 22.71 -14.56 -25.84
N GLU A 324 23.85 -14.92 -26.45
CA GLU A 324 24.03 -16.25 -27.06
C GLU A 324 23.92 -17.40 -26.02
N LYS A 325 24.42 -17.20 -24.78
CA LYS A 325 24.29 -18.18 -23.68
C LYS A 325 22.86 -18.30 -23.12
N LEU A 326 22.00 -17.31 -23.32
CA LEU A 326 20.61 -17.34 -22.85
C LEU A 326 19.69 -18.18 -23.76
N ARG A 327 19.97 -18.30 -25.07
CA ARG A 327 19.14 -19.12 -25.99
C ARG A 327 18.96 -20.58 -25.53
N PRO A 328 20.01 -21.35 -25.16
CA PRO A 328 19.84 -22.72 -24.66
C PRO A 328 19.07 -22.82 -23.34
N LEU A 329 19.03 -21.76 -22.54
CA LEU A 329 18.25 -21.72 -21.30
C LEU A 329 16.77 -21.51 -21.59
N LEU A 330 16.42 -20.57 -22.50
CA LEU A 330 15.04 -20.40 -22.96
C LEU A 330 14.49 -21.66 -23.64
N PHE A 331 15.30 -22.33 -24.49
CA PHE A 331 14.88 -23.58 -25.14
C PHE A 331 14.61 -24.69 -24.11
N ARG A 332 15.43 -24.79 -23.06
CA ARG A 332 15.19 -25.75 -21.97
C ARG A 332 13.94 -25.38 -21.17
N LEU A 333 13.75 -24.11 -20.82
CA LEU A 333 12.54 -23.65 -20.12
C LEU A 333 11.28 -23.96 -20.92
N ALA A 334 11.27 -23.72 -22.24
CA ALA A 334 10.16 -24.10 -23.12
C ALA A 334 9.93 -25.62 -23.12
N SER A 335 10.99 -26.43 -23.17
CA SER A 335 10.90 -27.90 -23.09
C SER A 335 10.42 -28.43 -21.72
N GLU A 336 10.66 -27.67 -20.65
CA GLU A 336 10.19 -27.96 -19.27
C GLU A 336 8.78 -27.41 -18.99
N THR A 337 8.20 -26.61 -19.90
CA THR A 337 6.91 -25.93 -19.75
C THR A 337 5.90 -26.54 -20.72
N VAL A 338 5.30 -27.66 -20.29
CA VAL A 338 4.30 -28.44 -21.05
C VAL A 338 2.91 -28.40 -20.40
N ASP A 339 2.79 -27.70 -19.27
CA ASP A 339 1.61 -27.62 -18.39
C ASP A 339 1.01 -26.21 -18.31
N ASP A 340 1.51 -25.25 -19.09
CA ASP A 340 1.14 -23.81 -19.06
C ASP A 340 1.42 -23.17 -20.45
N ASP A 341 0.40 -23.07 -21.30
CA ASP A 341 0.52 -22.54 -22.68
C ASP A 341 0.84 -21.04 -22.71
N GLU A 342 0.31 -20.27 -21.75
CA GLU A 342 0.56 -18.83 -21.61
C GLU A 342 2.05 -18.58 -21.30
N ALA A 343 2.60 -19.36 -20.38
CA ALA A 343 4.03 -19.37 -20.06
C ALA A 343 4.92 -19.80 -21.23
N LEU A 344 4.49 -20.80 -22.00
CA LEU A 344 5.21 -21.21 -23.19
C LEU A 344 5.27 -20.07 -24.21
N ALA A 345 4.16 -19.34 -24.40
CA ALA A 345 4.13 -18.14 -25.24
C ALA A 345 5.04 -17.02 -24.72
N GLU A 346 5.10 -16.76 -23.40
CA GLU A 346 6.06 -15.81 -22.80
C GLU A 346 7.52 -16.18 -23.14
N ILE A 347 7.89 -17.47 -22.95
CA ILE A 347 9.26 -17.96 -23.18
C ILE A 347 9.64 -17.87 -24.67
N LEU A 348 8.72 -18.24 -25.57
CA LEU A 348 8.94 -18.16 -27.01
C LEU A 348 9.09 -16.70 -27.47
N GLN A 349 8.22 -15.80 -27.02
CA GLN A 349 8.31 -14.36 -27.34
C GLN A 349 9.63 -13.74 -26.83
N ALA A 350 10.14 -14.19 -25.68
CA ALA A 350 11.45 -13.78 -25.19
C ALA A 350 12.59 -14.31 -26.08
N ASN A 351 12.47 -15.52 -26.62
CA ASN A 351 13.45 -16.14 -27.52
C ASN A 351 13.48 -15.46 -28.90
N ASP A 352 12.32 -15.09 -29.44
CA ASP A 352 12.21 -14.35 -30.70
C ASP A 352 12.91 -12.99 -30.61
N LYS A 353 12.63 -12.22 -29.56
CA LYS A 353 13.30 -10.92 -29.27
C LYS A 353 14.82 -11.09 -29.11
N LEU A 354 15.25 -12.10 -28.37
CA LEU A 354 16.67 -12.43 -28.19
C LEU A 354 17.35 -12.79 -29.51
N THR A 355 16.68 -13.57 -30.36
CA THR A 355 17.19 -14.00 -31.66
C THR A 355 17.20 -12.86 -32.68
N GLN A 356 16.19 -11.98 -32.66
CA GLN A 356 16.13 -10.75 -33.44
C GLN A 356 17.32 -9.84 -33.16
N VAL A 357 17.59 -9.51 -31.89
CA VAL A 357 18.69 -8.58 -31.55
C VAL A 357 20.08 -9.19 -31.80
N LEU A 358 20.25 -10.50 -31.58
CA LEU A 358 21.47 -11.23 -31.97
C LEU A 358 21.67 -11.27 -33.49
N GLY A 359 20.58 -11.23 -34.27
CA GLY A 359 20.61 -11.02 -35.72
C GLY A 359 21.01 -9.60 -36.12
N GLN A 360 20.45 -8.57 -35.46
CA GLN A 360 20.82 -7.17 -35.67
C GLN A 360 22.32 -6.94 -35.42
N TYR A 361 22.86 -7.41 -34.29
CA TYR A 361 24.30 -7.31 -33.98
C TYR A 361 25.16 -7.88 -35.10
N ARG A 362 24.86 -9.11 -35.56
CA ARG A 362 25.62 -9.76 -36.65
C ARG A 362 25.58 -8.93 -37.95
N GLN A 363 24.43 -8.38 -38.32
CA GLN A 363 24.31 -7.54 -39.52
C GLN A 363 25.07 -6.20 -39.39
N VAL A 364 25.08 -5.60 -38.19
CA VAL A 364 25.77 -4.32 -37.93
C VAL A 364 27.29 -4.50 -37.95
N VAL A 365 27.83 -5.53 -37.29
CA VAL A 365 29.27 -5.80 -37.26
C VAL A 365 29.79 -6.19 -38.66
N ALA A 366 29.11 -7.11 -39.37
CA ALA A 366 29.53 -7.54 -40.71
C ALA A 366 29.48 -6.42 -41.77
N ARG A 367 28.70 -5.35 -41.54
CA ARG A 367 28.72 -4.14 -42.38
C ARG A 367 29.94 -3.25 -42.10
N HIS A 368 30.44 -3.23 -40.86
CA HIS A 368 31.65 -2.49 -40.51
C HIS A 368 32.90 -3.18 -41.06
N GLU A 369 33.00 -4.52 -40.96
CA GLU A 369 34.14 -5.28 -41.49
C GLU A 369 34.26 -5.17 -43.02
N ASN A 370 33.14 -5.12 -43.76
CA ASN A 370 33.13 -4.87 -45.20
C ASN A 370 33.26 -3.38 -45.60
N GLY A 371 33.27 -2.45 -44.63
CA GLY A 371 33.28 -1.01 -44.89
C GLY A 371 34.68 -0.41 -45.14
N ASP A 372 35.72 -1.04 -44.60
CA ASP A 372 37.08 -0.47 -44.52
C ASP A 372 38.03 -0.93 -45.66
N GLY A 373 37.46 -1.47 -46.75
CA GLY A 373 38.20 -2.18 -47.81
C GLY A 373 37.84 -1.79 -49.26
N GLY A 374 37.36 -0.57 -49.50
CA GLY A 374 36.73 -0.15 -50.76
C GLY A 374 37.46 0.89 -51.62
N GLY A 375 38.78 0.79 -51.77
CA GLY A 375 39.59 1.77 -52.52
C GLY A 375 39.36 1.76 -54.05
N SER A 376 38.87 2.89 -54.58
CA SER A 376 38.81 3.32 -55.99
C SER A 376 39.37 2.39 -57.09
N ALA A 377 38.47 1.90 -57.96
CA ALA A 377 38.78 1.46 -59.32
C ALA A 377 37.71 1.97 -60.30
N THR A 378 38.10 2.33 -61.52
CA THR A 378 37.30 3.19 -62.44
C THR A 378 36.81 2.47 -63.69
N SER A 379 35.59 2.79 -64.14
CA SER A 379 35.09 2.80 -65.55
C SER A 379 35.27 1.53 -66.41
N SER A 380 34.23 0.94 -67.01
CA SER A 380 33.44 1.55 -68.11
C SER A 380 32.17 0.73 -68.47
N ALA A 381 31.44 1.20 -69.49
CA ALA A 381 30.28 0.61 -70.19
C ALA A 381 30.44 -0.90 -70.54
N ASP A 382 29.38 -1.69 -70.80
CA ASP A 382 28.30 -1.41 -71.78
C ASP A 382 26.91 -2.05 -71.48
N ALA A 383 25.98 -1.99 -72.44
CA ALA A 383 24.54 -1.90 -72.18
C ALA A 383 23.64 -3.12 -72.55
N ALA A 384 22.43 -3.06 -71.97
CA ALA A 384 21.13 -3.57 -72.45
C ALA A 384 20.84 -5.10 -72.54
N GLY A 385 19.76 -5.51 -71.87
CA GLY A 385 19.09 -6.81 -72.03
C GLY A 385 17.76 -6.84 -71.26
N LYS A 386 16.73 -7.49 -71.81
CA LYS A 386 15.40 -7.67 -71.17
C LYS A 386 15.23 -9.14 -70.74
N GLU A 387 14.38 -9.42 -69.74
CA GLU A 387 13.00 -9.93 -69.92
C GLU A 387 12.30 -10.21 -68.57
N HIS A 388 11.08 -10.74 -68.59
CA HIS A 388 10.17 -10.92 -67.44
C HIS A 388 10.07 -12.41 -67.01
N PRO A 389 9.46 -12.74 -65.86
CA PRO A 389 9.62 -14.04 -65.21
C PRO A 389 8.70 -15.14 -65.78
N ALA A 390 9.15 -16.39 -65.65
CA ALA A 390 8.32 -17.59 -65.80
C ALA A 390 7.95 -18.16 -64.43
N ALA A 391 6.67 -18.49 -64.24
CA ALA A 391 6.21 -19.20 -63.04
C ALA A 391 6.58 -20.70 -63.10
N PHE A 392 6.72 -21.33 -61.94
CA PHE A 392 6.82 -22.79 -61.83
C PHE A 392 5.63 -23.37 -61.07
N HIS A 393 5.25 -24.59 -61.45
CA HIS A 393 3.97 -25.20 -61.12
C HIS A 393 3.92 -25.87 -59.74
N ASP A 394 2.70 -25.92 -59.19
CA ASP A 394 2.28 -26.80 -58.11
C ASP A 394 2.40 -28.31 -58.49
N SER A 395 2.64 -29.17 -57.50
CA SER A 395 2.53 -30.63 -57.59
C SER A 395 2.41 -31.27 -56.19
N SER A 396 1.20 -31.24 -55.64
CA SER A 396 0.80 -32.02 -54.47
C SER A 396 0.70 -33.54 -54.75
N ALA A 397 1.14 -34.39 -53.80
CA ALA A 397 0.62 -35.76 -53.49
C ALA A 397 1.63 -36.58 -52.62
N PRO A 398 1.20 -37.65 -51.92
CA PRO A 398 -0.02 -37.77 -51.12
C PRO A 398 0.26 -38.41 -49.73
N ALA A 399 -0.76 -38.45 -48.86
CA ALA A 399 -0.70 -39.16 -47.58
C ALA A 399 -0.71 -40.70 -47.72
N ARG A 400 -0.26 -41.40 -46.66
CA ARG A 400 -0.54 -42.83 -46.43
C ARG A 400 -0.97 -43.07 -44.99
N HIS A 401 -2.14 -43.69 -44.81
CA HIS A 401 -2.46 -44.46 -43.61
C HIS A 401 -1.89 -45.88 -43.75
N VAL A 402 -1.27 -46.38 -42.69
CA VAL A 402 -1.63 -47.65 -42.03
C VAL A 402 -1.58 -47.37 -40.53
#